data_AF-A0A534CH73-F1
#
_entry.id   AF-A0A534CH73-F1
#
_cell.length_a   1.000
_cell.length_b   1.000
_cell.length_c   1.000
_cell.angle_alpha   90.00
_cell.angle_beta   90.00
_cell.angle_gamma   90.00
#
_symmetry.space_group_name_H-M   'P 1'
#
loop_
_entity.id
_entity.type
_entity.pdbx_description
1 polymer ?
#
loop_
_entity_poly.entity_id
_entity_poly.type
_entity_poly.pdbx_seq_one_letter_code
_entity_poly.pdbx_strand_id
1 'polypeptide(L)'
;NIIWAVEHGHQAAISIHRHCERQPVNERLPPGMNLQSRKMGMHEWSYANDYSPVERRLMPHVSLKERFKKLNIEVELGFTAEQVEQEVQRCLNCDVQTVFVAKLCIECDACLDICPVDCLTITENGPEAELRARLKAPARNLAQPLYVSAALPQTGRVMVKDEDLCVHCGLCAERCPTAAWDMQKSQLHWPHAEDEARALEARKTKIA
;
A
#
# COMPACT_ATOMS: atom_id res chain seq x y z
N ASN A 1 -15.23 9.13 20.13
CA ASN A 1 -14.91 8.91 18.71
C ASN A 1 -15.55 7.59 18.30
N ILE A 2 -16.44 7.60 17.30
CA ILE A 2 -17.22 6.43 16.85
C ILE A 2 -16.34 5.27 16.36
N ILE A 3 -15.18 5.57 15.77
CA ILE A 3 -14.24 4.55 15.26
C ILE A 3 -13.77 3.65 16.40
N TRP A 4 -13.33 4.26 17.51
CA TRP A 4 -12.90 3.52 18.70
C TRP A 4 -14.06 2.76 19.35
N ALA A 5 -15.28 3.32 19.34
CA ALA A 5 -16.44 2.64 19.90
C ALA A 5 -16.77 1.35 19.14
N VAL A 6 -16.72 1.40 17.80
CA VAL A 6 -16.94 0.23 16.93
C VAL A 6 -15.83 -0.79 17.13
N GLU A 7 -14.56 -0.37 17.09
CA GLU A 7 -13.42 -1.27 17.27
C GLU A 7 -13.44 -1.96 18.65
N HIS A 8 -13.67 -1.20 19.73
CA HIS A 8 -13.81 -1.78 21.07
C HIS A 8 -14.98 -2.75 21.16
N GLY A 9 -16.07 -2.52 20.42
CA GLY A 9 -17.19 -3.45 20.31
C GLY A 9 -16.77 -4.79 19.72
N HIS A 10 -16.02 -4.78 18.61
CA HIS A 10 -15.47 -6.01 18.01
C HIS A 10 -14.48 -6.71 18.94
N GLN A 11 -13.58 -5.97 19.59
CA GLN A 11 -12.63 -6.53 20.57
C GLN A 11 -13.33 -7.15 21.79
N ALA A 12 -14.42 -6.53 22.27
CA ALA A 12 -15.23 -7.07 23.35
C ALA A 12 -15.94 -8.37 22.93
N ALA A 13 -16.51 -8.41 21.71
CA ALA A 13 -17.15 -9.60 21.19
C ALA A 13 -16.19 -10.80 21.10
N ILE A 14 -14.95 -10.60 20.64
CA ILE A 14 -13.90 -11.63 20.62
C ILE A 14 -13.61 -12.13 22.05
N SER A 15 -13.51 -11.20 23.00
CA SER A 15 -13.24 -11.52 24.41
C SER A 15 -14.35 -12.36 25.03
N ILE A 16 -15.61 -11.98 24.77
CA ILE A 16 -16.80 -12.69 25.25
C ILE A 16 -16.85 -14.09 24.64
N HIS A 17 -16.66 -14.22 23.32
CA HIS A 17 -16.66 -15.53 22.64
C HIS A 17 -15.60 -16.47 23.24
N ARG A 18 -14.35 -16.00 23.38
CA ARG A 18 -13.26 -16.78 23.97
C ARG A 18 -13.53 -17.18 25.41
N HIS A 19 -14.11 -16.27 26.21
CA HIS A 19 -14.52 -16.59 27.57
C HIS A 19 -15.57 -17.70 27.61
N CYS A 20 -16.58 -17.66 26.73
CA CYS A 20 -17.61 -18.69 26.61
C CYS A 20 -17.03 -20.05 26.16
N GLU A 21 -16.04 -20.04 25.25
CA GLU A 21 -15.32 -21.24 24.79
C GLU A 21 -14.20 -21.70 25.75
N ARG A 22 -14.07 -21.07 26.93
CA ARG A 22 -13.04 -21.34 27.94
C ARG A 22 -11.60 -21.24 27.42
N GLN A 23 -11.38 -20.34 26.47
CA GLN A 23 -10.06 -20.03 25.93
C GLN A 23 -9.45 -18.79 26.61
N PRO A 24 -8.11 -18.64 26.60
CA PRO A 24 -7.47 -17.42 27.04
C PRO A 24 -7.91 -16.20 26.20
N VAL A 25 -8.34 -15.14 26.89
CA VAL A 25 -8.86 -13.89 26.28
C VAL A 25 -7.75 -13.03 25.62
N ASN A 26 -6.51 -13.27 26.01
CA ASN A 26 -5.31 -12.62 25.49
C ASN A 26 -4.73 -13.29 24.23
N GLU A 27 -5.10 -14.52 23.91
CA GLU A 27 -4.51 -15.28 22.79
C GLU A 27 -5.31 -15.14 21.48
N ARG A 28 -5.52 -13.92 21.01
CA ARG A 28 -6.40 -13.63 19.85
C ARG A 28 -5.75 -13.97 18.51
N LEU A 29 -6.58 -14.21 17.50
CA LEU A 29 -6.10 -14.26 16.12
C LEU A 29 -5.43 -12.93 15.73
N PRO A 30 -4.24 -12.96 15.11
CA PRO A 30 -3.59 -11.75 14.63
C PRO A 30 -4.30 -11.23 13.36
N PRO A 31 -4.21 -9.92 13.09
CA PRO A 31 -4.58 -9.35 11.80
C PRO A 31 -3.87 -10.08 10.64
N GLY A 32 -4.64 -10.39 9.60
CA GLY A 32 -4.12 -11.00 8.38
C GLY A 32 -3.94 -9.96 7.28
N MET A 33 -2.92 -10.15 6.44
CA MET A 33 -2.74 -9.40 5.21
C MET A 33 -2.36 -10.36 4.08
N ASN A 34 -3.05 -10.24 2.95
CA ASN A 34 -2.70 -10.95 1.72
C ASN A 34 -2.34 -9.93 0.64
N LEU A 35 -1.40 -10.30 -0.25
CA LEU A 35 -1.00 -9.50 -1.39
C LEU A 35 -1.31 -10.28 -2.66
N GLN A 36 -2.06 -9.65 -3.58
CA GLN A 36 -2.44 -10.28 -4.84
C GLN A 36 -2.06 -9.37 -6.02
N SER A 37 -1.38 -9.93 -7.02
CA SER A 37 -0.97 -9.19 -8.21
C SER A 37 -2.18 -8.57 -8.90
N ARG A 38 -2.01 -7.32 -9.33
CA ARG A 38 -3.01 -6.56 -10.11
C ARG A 38 -2.70 -6.55 -11.61
N LYS A 39 -1.66 -7.29 -12.02
CA LYS A 39 -1.27 -7.49 -13.41
C LYS A 39 -2.25 -8.45 -14.09
N MET A 40 -2.89 -7.99 -15.17
CA MET A 40 -3.86 -8.75 -15.96
C MET A 40 -3.21 -9.38 -17.20
N GLY A 41 -2.19 -8.73 -17.75
CA GLY A 41 -1.43 -9.18 -18.91
C GLY A 41 -0.01 -8.63 -18.87
N MET A 42 0.80 -8.91 -19.90
CA MET A 42 2.21 -8.48 -19.92
C MET A 42 2.36 -6.95 -19.75
N HIS A 43 1.45 -6.17 -20.35
CA HIS A 43 1.39 -4.70 -20.30
C HIS A 43 0.00 -4.20 -19.87
N GLU A 44 -0.79 -5.02 -19.17
CA GLU A 44 -2.16 -4.68 -18.80
C GLU A 44 -2.34 -4.77 -17.29
N TRP A 45 -2.92 -3.72 -16.71
CA TRP A 45 -3.19 -3.56 -15.30
C TRP A 45 -4.69 -3.44 -15.06
N SER A 46 -5.13 -3.85 -13.89
CA SER A 46 -6.55 -3.71 -13.49
C SER A 46 -6.92 -2.32 -12.96
N TYR A 47 -6.08 -1.32 -13.21
CA TYR A 47 -6.25 0.09 -12.88
C TYR A 47 -5.38 0.96 -13.82
N ALA A 48 -5.68 2.25 -13.95
CA ALA A 48 -4.86 3.17 -14.73
C ALA A 48 -3.61 3.60 -13.96
N ASN A 49 -2.47 3.55 -14.65
CA ASN A 49 -1.15 3.63 -14.02
C ASN A 49 -0.27 4.75 -14.60
N ASP A 50 -0.87 5.66 -15.37
CA ASP A 50 -0.14 6.75 -16.02
C ASP A 50 0.28 7.80 -15.00
N TYR A 51 1.58 8.10 -14.97
CA TYR A 51 2.09 9.20 -14.17
C TYR A 51 1.72 10.54 -14.82
N SER A 52 0.92 11.35 -14.12
CA SER A 52 0.51 12.67 -14.57
C SER A 52 1.16 13.78 -13.73
N PRO A 53 1.97 14.68 -14.33
CA PRO A 53 2.61 15.78 -13.61
C PRO A 53 1.67 16.97 -13.33
N VAL A 54 0.40 16.88 -13.74
CA VAL A 54 -0.58 17.96 -13.55
C VAL A 54 -0.84 18.15 -12.05
N GLU A 55 -1.05 19.40 -11.62
CA GLU A 55 -1.36 19.69 -10.22
C GLU A 55 -2.76 19.19 -9.81
N ARG A 56 -2.98 19.02 -8.51
CA ARG A 56 -4.28 18.63 -7.97
C ARG A 56 -5.31 19.73 -8.27
N ARG A 57 -6.48 19.35 -8.78
CA ARG A 57 -7.60 20.29 -8.91
C ARG A 57 -8.16 20.65 -7.55
N LEU A 58 -8.42 21.93 -7.34
CA LEU A 58 -9.03 22.42 -6.11
C LEU A 58 -10.53 22.17 -6.14
N MET A 59 -11.08 21.79 -4.98
CA MET A 59 -12.52 21.61 -4.80
C MET A 59 -13.24 22.93 -5.12
N PRO A 60 -14.25 22.93 -6.00
CA PRO A 60 -15.07 24.10 -6.22
C PRO A 60 -15.86 24.41 -4.95
N HIS A 61 -15.89 25.68 -4.58
CA HIS A 61 -16.61 26.10 -3.39
C HIS A 61 -17.55 27.27 -3.70
N VAL A 62 -18.64 27.35 -2.94
CA VAL A 62 -19.51 28.53 -2.92
C VAL A 62 -18.73 29.77 -2.47
N SER A 63 -19.13 30.94 -2.98
CA SER A 63 -18.46 32.20 -2.63
C SER A 63 -18.65 32.55 -1.16
N LEU A 64 -17.67 33.24 -0.55
CA LEU A 64 -17.74 33.64 0.86
C LEU A 64 -19.01 34.47 1.17
N LYS A 65 -19.41 35.35 0.25
CA LYS A 65 -20.62 36.19 0.41
C LYS A 65 -21.89 35.35 0.57
N GLU A 66 -21.99 34.24 -0.14
CA GLU A 66 -23.15 33.35 -0.09
C GLU A 66 -23.14 32.52 1.21
N ARG A 67 -21.97 32.09 1.67
CA ARG A 67 -21.80 31.41 2.97
C ARG A 67 -22.32 32.26 4.13
N PHE A 68 -22.02 33.55 4.13
CA PHE A 68 -22.50 34.46 5.20
C PHE A 68 -24.01 34.76 5.11
N LYS A 69 -24.63 34.61 3.94
CA LYS A 69 -26.08 34.83 3.78
C LYS A 69 -26.92 33.64 4.23
N LYS A 70 -26.40 32.41 4.11
CA LYS A 70 -27.11 31.17 4.44
C LYS A 70 -26.19 30.26 5.24
N LEU A 71 -26.43 30.15 6.55
CA LEU A 71 -25.62 29.30 7.43
C LEU A 71 -25.71 27.80 7.12
N ASN A 72 -26.77 27.36 6.43
CA ASN A 72 -27.04 25.95 6.15
C ASN A 72 -26.72 25.53 4.70
N ILE A 73 -25.88 26.30 3.99
CA ILE A 73 -25.48 25.96 2.62
C ILE A 73 -24.27 25.02 2.63
N GLU A 74 -24.31 24.00 1.77
CA GLU A 74 -23.15 23.15 1.53
C GLU A 74 -22.05 23.96 0.85
N VAL A 75 -20.83 23.86 1.39
CA VAL A 75 -19.73 24.73 0.99
C VAL A 75 -18.97 24.18 -0.21
N GLU A 76 -18.76 22.86 -0.23
CA GLU A 76 -18.12 22.13 -1.31
C GLU A 76 -19.17 21.80 -2.36
N LEU A 77 -18.97 22.25 -3.59
CA LEU A 77 -19.92 22.00 -4.68
C LEU A 77 -19.69 20.65 -5.38
N GLY A 78 -18.63 19.95 -4.99
CA GLY A 78 -18.19 18.72 -5.65
C GLY A 78 -17.59 18.97 -7.04
N PHE A 79 -17.17 17.89 -7.66
CA PHE A 79 -16.69 17.86 -9.05
C PHE A 79 -17.81 17.40 -9.99
N THR A 80 -17.75 17.82 -11.25
CA THR A 80 -18.61 17.24 -12.31
C THR A 80 -18.18 15.81 -12.61
N ALA A 81 -19.02 15.02 -13.28
CA ALA A 81 -18.71 13.63 -13.62
C ALA A 81 -17.39 13.52 -14.43
N GLU A 82 -17.16 14.42 -15.38
CA GLU A 82 -15.96 14.46 -16.21
C GLU A 82 -14.71 14.82 -15.40
N GLN A 83 -14.86 15.71 -14.41
CA GLN A 83 -13.78 16.06 -13.50
C GLN A 83 -13.44 14.89 -12.58
N VAL A 84 -14.45 14.20 -12.04
CA VAL A 84 -14.27 13.00 -11.21
C VAL A 84 -13.54 11.91 -11.98
N GLU A 85 -13.97 11.62 -13.21
CA GLU A 85 -13.31 10.62 -14.07
C GLU A 85 -11.82 10.90 -14.19
N GLN A 86 -11.45 12.14 -14.53
CA GLN A 86 -10.04 12.55 -14.68
C GLN A 86 -9.25 12.47 -13.37
N GLU A 87 -9.85 12.83 -12.24
CA GLU A 87 -9.16 12.76 -10.93
C GLU A 87 -9.03 11.32 -10.42
N VAL A 88 -10.00 10.43 -10.72
CA VAL A 88 -9.93 9.00 -10.34
C VAL A 88 -8.80 8.28 -11.08
N GLN A 89 -8.54 8.62 -12.36
CA GLN A 89 -7.41 8.05 -13.11
C GLN A 89 -6.05 8.43 -12.53
N ARG A 90 -5.99 9.43 -11.63
CA ARG A 90 -4.76 9.88 -10.96
C ARG A 90 -4.60 9.30 -9.55
N CYS A 91 -5.49 8.39 -9.14
CA CYS A 91 -5.39 7.73 -7.84
C CYS A 91 -4.01 7.08 -7.70
N LEU A 92 -3.33 7.33 -6.59
CA LEU A 92 -2.02 6.72 -6.31
C LEU A 92 -2.10 5.23 -5.95
N ASN A 93 -3.31 4.64 -5.96
CA ASN A 93 -3.55 3.23 -5.65
C ASN A 93 -2.81 2.78 -4.39
N CYS A 94 -2.99 3.52 -3.28
CA CYS A 94 -2.23 3.30 -2.04
C CYS A 94 -2.50 1.94 -1.38
N ASP A 95 -3.57 1.24 -1.78
CA ASP A 95 -3.86 -0.15 -1.42
C ASP A 95 -3.09 -1.16 -2.29
N VAL A 96 -2.33 -0.71 -3.28
CA VAL A 96 -1.49 -1.53 -4.16
C VAL A 96 -0.03 -1.27 -3.83
N GLN A 97 0.64 -2.30 -3.36
CA GLN A 97 2.01 -2.28 -2.87
C GLN A 97 2.99 -2.65 -3.98
N THR A 98 4.11 -1.94 -4.06
CA THR A 98 5.23 -2.31 -4.94
C THR A 98 6.00 -3.47 -4.30
N VAL A 99 6.00 -4.64 -4.93
CA VAL A 99 6.67 -5.84 -4.41
C VAL A 99 7.84 -6.21 -5.29
N PHE A 100 9.02 -6.39 -4.69
CA PHE A 100 10.24 -6.78 -5.40
C PHE A 100 10.69 -8.20 -5.06
N VAL A 101 11.06 -8.96 -6.07
CA VAL A 101 11.57 -10.33 -5.94
C VAL A 101 13.00 -10.41 -6.49
N ALA A 102 13.98 -10.31 -5.60
CA ALA A 102 15.41 -10.23 -5.93
C ALA A 102 15.89 -11.33 -6.90
N LYS A 103 15.41 -12.57 -6.72
CA LYS A 103 15.83 -13.73 -7.55
C LYS A 103 15.50 -13.60 -9.04
N LEU A 104 14.56 -12.73 -9.41
CA LEU A 104 14.15 -12.49 -10.80
C LEU A 104 14.90 -11.31 -11.43
N CYS A 105 15.62 -10.52 -10.63
CA CYS A 105 16.32 -9.35 -11.12
C CYS A 105 17.56 -9.75 -11.92
N ILE A 106 17.71 -9.14 -13.09
CA ILE A 106 18.87 -9.29 -14.00
C ILE A 106 19.72 -8.02 -14.08
N GLU A 107 19.48 -7.04 -13.19
CA GLU A 107 20.28 -5.81 -13.09
C GLU A 107 20.36 -5.01 -14.41
N CYS A 108 19.25 -4.94 -15.15
CA CYS A 108 19.15 -4.21 -16.43
C CYS A 108 18.90 -2.69 -16.30
N ASP A 109 18.81 -2.17 -15.07
CA ASP A 109 18.55 -0.76 -14.71
C ASP A 109 17.26 -0.11 -15.25
N ALA A 110 16.46 -0.81 -16.04
CA ALA A 110 15.25 -0.27 -16.66
C ALA A 110 14.22 0.31 -15.65
N CYS A 111 14.12 -0.28 -14.45
CA CYS A 111 13.24 0.23 -13.39
C CYS A 111 13.80 1.49 -12.69
N LEU A 112 15.12 1.69 -12.66
CA LEU A 112 15.77 2.88 -12.10
C LEU A 112 15.62 4.07 -13.05
N ASP A 113 15.68 3.81 -14.36
CA ASP A 113 15.60 4.85 -15.39
C ASP A 113 14.19 5.39 -15.58
N ILE A 114 13.17 4.53 -15.46
CA ILE A 114 11.76 4.95 -15.65
C ILE A 114 11.15 5.63 -14.42
N CYS A 115 11.82 5.57 -13.26
CA CYS A 115 11.28 6.09 -12.02
C CYS A 115 11.20 7.63 -12.05
N PRO A 116 10.00 8.25 -11.96
CA PRO A 116 9.86 9.70 -12.10
C PRO A 116 10.39 10.49 -10.88
N VAL A 117 10.67 9.80 -9.78
CA VAL A 117 11.05 10.36 -8.47
C VAL A 117 12.39 9.81 -7.98
N ASP A 118 13.09 9.03 -8.81
CA ASP A 118 14.43 8.48 -8.50
C ASP A 118 14.52 7.72 -7.16
N CYS A 119 13.44 7.03 -6.75
CA CYS A 119 13.37 6.34 -5.46
C CYS A 119 14.03 4.96 -5.44
N LEU A 120 14.55 4.46 -6.56
CA LEU A 120 15.17 3.14 -6.69
C LEU A 120 16.68 3.28 -6.91
N THR A 121 17.48 2.42 -6.27
CA THR A 121 18.93 2.37 -6.46
C THR A 121 19.44 0.95 -6.27
N ILE A 122 20.34 0.48 -7.15
CA ILE A 122 21.09 -0.77 -6.95
C ILE A 122 22.49 -0.41 -6.44
N THR A 123 22.87 -0.92 -5.27
CA THR A 123 24.15 -0.61 -4.62
C THR A 123 24.68 -1.78 -3.79
N GLU A 124 25.93 -1.73 -3.36
CA GLU A 124 26.48 -2.73 -2.45
C GLU A 124 25.75 -2.69 -1.10
N ASN A 125 25.47 -3.85 -0.53
CA ASN A 125 24.79 -3.92 0.76
C ASN A 125 25.65 -3.31 1.87
N GLY A 126 25.02 -2.78 2.92
CA GLY A 126 25.72 -2.16 4.03
C GLY A 126 24.77 -1.56 5.06
N PRO A 127 25.31 -0.94 6.13
CA PRO A 127 24.51 -0.20 7.10
C PRO A 127 23.66 0.89 6.43
N GLU A 128 22.47 1.15 6.98
CA GLU A 128 21.51 2.10 6.39
C GLU A 128 22.11 3.49 6.16
N ALA A 129 22.95 3.98 7.08
CA ALA A 129 23.62 5.27 6.95
C ALA A 129 24.50 5.36 5.68
N GLU A 130 25.19 4.27 5.33
CA GLU A 130 26.01 4.18 4.12
C GLU A 130 25.15 3.98 2.86
N LEU A 131 24.04 3.27 2.97
CA LEU A 131 23.07 3.13 1.88
C LEU A 131 22.50 4.50 1.50
N ARG A 132 22.02 5.28 2.48
CA ARG A 132 21.46 6.63 2.29
C ARG A 132 22.42 7.59 1.58
N ALA A 133 23.73 7.44 1.78
CA ALA A 133 24.74 8.25 1.10
C ALA A 133 24.95 7.88 -0.39
N ARG A 134 24.49 6.71 -0.81
CA ARG A 134 24.67 6.16 -2.17
C ARG A 134 23.40 6.17 -3.01
N LEU A 135 22.26 6.59 -2.45
CA LEU A 135 20.99 6.63 -3.15
C LEU A 135 20.97 7.71 -4.24
N LYS A 136 20.25 7.43 -5.33
CA LYS A 136 20.09 8.36 -6.46
C LYS A 136 19.42 9.67 -6.03
N ALA A 137 18.37 9.57 -5.22
CA ALA A 137 17.72 10.71 -4.58
C ALA A 137 18.14 10.84 -3.09
N PRO A 138 18.28 12.06 -2.54
CA PRO A 138 18.65 12.24 -1.15
C PRO A 138 17.58 11.77 -0.14
N ALA A 139 17.81 10.64 0.53
CA ALA A 139 16.92 10.11 1.57
C ALA A 139 17.11 10.79 2.93
N ARG A 140 16.65 12.05 3.03
CA ARG A 140 16.82 12.90 4.23
C ARG A 140 15.90 12.53 5.39
N ASN A 141 14.78 11.86 5.11
CA ASN A 141 13.80 11.48 6.12
C ASN A 141 14.23 10.18 6.82
N LEU A 142 14.79 10.31 8.02
CA LEU A 142 15.24 9.17 8.83
C LEU A 142 14.09 8.47 9.55
N ALA A 143 12.91 9.08 9.61
CA ALA A 143 11.73 8.46 10.21
C ALA A 143 11.08 7.43 9.28
N GLN A 144 11.38 7.50 7.97
CA GLN A 144 10.86 6.58 6.97
C GLN A 144 11.90 5.49 6.65
N PRO A 145 11.50 4.21 6.58
CA PRO A 145 12.41 3.12 6.32
C PRO A 145 12.84 3.09 4.85
N LEU A 146 14.03 2.53 4.62
CA LEU A 146 14.44 2.06 3.30
C LEU A 146 14.04 0.59 3.16
N TYR A 147 13.44 0.23 2.03
CA TYR A 147 13.21 -1.18 1.69
C TYR A 147 14.42 -1.72 0.95
N VAL A 148 15.13 -2.65 1.60
CA VAL A 148 16.34 -3.27 1.05
C VAL A 148 16.02 -4.72 0.67
N SER A 149 16.29 -5.08 -0.58
CA SER A 149 16.07 -6.44 -1.06
C SER A 149 17.07 -7.44 -0.50
N ALA A 150 16.78 -8.73 -0.67
CA ALA A 150 17.83 -9.76 -0.62
C ALA A 150 18.91 -9.50 -1.69
N ALA A 151 20.07 -10.14 -1.54
CA ALA A 151 21.17 -10.03 -2.48
C ALA A 151 20.74 -10.43 -3.91
N LEU A 152 21.11 -9.61 -4.88
CA LEU A 152 20.82 -9.82 -6.29
C LEU A 152 21.68 -10.98 -6.84
N PRO A 153 21.14 -11.84 -7.73
CA PRO A 153 21.80 -13.09 -8.10
C PRO A 153 23.16 -12.95 -8.79
N GLN A 154 23.39 -11.87 -9.56
CA GLN A 154 24.60 -11.75 -10.38
C GLN A 154 25.74 -11.05 -9.63
N THR A 155 25.45 -10.00 -8.87
CA THR A 155 26.49 -9.18 -8.22
C THR A 155 26.52 -9.26 -6.71
N GLY A 156 25.47 -9.79 -6.05
CA GLY A 156 25.32 -9.72 -4.61
C GLY A 156 24.98 -8.32 -4.06
N ARG A 157 24.82 -7.31 -4.93
CA ARG A 157 24.28 -5.99 -4.59
C ARG A 157 22.84 -6.11 -4.09
N VAL A 158 22.26 -5.01 -3.62
CA VAL A 158 20.87 -4.93 -3.19
C VAL A 158 20.12 -3.87 -3.98
N MET A 159 18.84 -4.14 -4.25
CA MET A 159 17.88 -3.13 -4.67
C MET A 159 17.40 -2.39 -3.43
N VAL A 160 17.58 -1.09 -3.39
CA VAL A 160 17.10 -0.20 -2.33
C VAL A 160 15.99 0.66 -2.90
N LYS A 161 14.86 0.68 -2.19
CA LYS A 161 13.72 1.55 -2.47
C LYS A 161 13.53 2.51 -1.31
N ASP A 162 13.51 3.81 -1.61
CA ASP A 162 13.09 4.85 -0.68
C ASP A 162 11.56 5.00 -0.74
N GLU A 163 10.89 4.64 0.34
CA GLU A 163 9.43 4.73 0.43
C GLU A 163 8.93 6.17 0.56
N ASP A 164 9.73 7.06 1.16
CA ASP A 164 9.34 8.46 1.38
C ASP A 164 9.11 9.18 0.03
N LEU A 165 9.80 8.73 -1.02
CA LEU A 165 9.71 9.28 -2.36
C LEU A 165 8.77 8.50 -3.27
N CYS A 166 8.53 7.22 -3.00
CA CYS A 166 7.75 6.39 -3.91
C CYS A 166 6.27 6.82 -3.96
N VAL A 167 5.78 7.06 -5.16
CA VAL A 167 4.37 7.44 -5.40
C VAL A 167 3.50 6.27 -5.89
N HIS A 168 3.99 5.03 -5.80
CA HIS A 168 3.26 3.82 -6.18
C HIS A 168 2.73 3.80 -7.64
N CYS A 169 3.40 4.53 -8.55
CA CYS A 169 3.01 4.67 -9.95
C CYS A 169 3.22 3.42 -10.83
N GLY A 170 3.64 2.27 -10.29
CA GLY A 170 3.76 1.00 -11.03
C GLY A 170 4.70 0.94 -12.24
N LEU A 171 5.31 2.05 -12.68
CA LEU A 171 6.15 2.11 -13.89
C LEU A 171 7.37 1.18 -13.82
N CYS A 172 7.92 0.97 -12.61
CA CYS A 172 8.99 0.00 -12.40
C CYS A 172 8.56 -1.44 -12.72
N ALA A 173 7.32 -1.81 -12.40
CA ALA A 173 6.76 -3.13 -12.67
C ALA A 173 6.35 -3.31 -14.13
N GLU A 174 5.90 -2.23 -14.78
CA GLU A 174 5.60 -2.23 -16.21
C GLU A 174 6.86 -2.38 -17.07
N ARG A 175 7.93 -1.69 -16.67
CA ARG A 175 9.20 -1.67 -17.42
C ARG A 175 10.07 -2.91 -17.16
N CYS A 176 9.84 -3.62 -16.06
CA CYS A 176 10.66 -4.77 -15.68
C CYS A 176 10.46 -5.96 -16.64
N PRO A 177 11.49 -6.38 -17.40
CA PRO A 177 11.35 -7.46 -18.39
C PRO A 177 11.18 -8.85 -17.77
N THR A 178 11.60 -9.03 -16.51
CA THR A 178 11.54 -10.31 -15.79
C THR A 178 10.43 -10.37 -14.75
N ALA A 179 9.61 -9.33 -14.64
CA ALA A 179 8.60 -9.18 -13.58
C ALA A 179 9.20 -9.33 -12.16
N ALA A 180 10.45 -8.87 -11.97
CA ALA A 180 11.04 -8.76 -10.64
C ALA A 180 10.33 -7.72 -9.77
N TRP A 181 9.70 -6.72 -10.39
CA TRP A 181 8.75 -5.82 -9.76
C TRP A 181 7.32 -6.21 -10.11
N ASP A 182 6.44 -6.16 -9.13
CA ASP A 182 5.00 -6.38 -9.26
C ASP A 182 4.22 -5.36 -8.42
N MET A 183 2.97 -5.12 -8.81
CA MET A 183 2.03 -4.28 -8.07
C MET A 183 0.94 -5.16 -7.47
N GLN A 184 0.94 -5.29 -6.14
CA GLN A 184 0.10 -6.25 -5.42
C GLN A 184 -0.87 -5.55 -4.47
N LYS A 185 -2.18 -5.78 -4.64
CA LYS A 185 -3.19 -5.21 -3.75
C LYS A 185 -3.13 -5.87 -2.38
N SER A 186 -3.04 -5.06 -1.33
CA SER A 186 -3.19 -5.48 0.05
C SER A 186 -4.66 -5.69 0.39
N GLN A 187 -4.98 -6.92 0.78
CA GLN A 187 -6.26 -7.27 1.40
C GLN A 187 -6.01 -7.49 2.89
N LEU A 188 -6.49 -6.53 3.69
CA LEU A 188 -6.41 -6.59 5.15
C LEU A 188 -7.64 -7.32 5.69
N HIS A 189 -7.40 -8.23 6.63
CA HIS A 189 -8.45 -8.95 7.34
C HIS A 189 -8.25 -8.76 8.84
N TRP A 190 -9.16 -8.01 9.47
CA TRP A 190 -9.18 -7.84 10.91
C TRP A 190 -10.09 -8.92 11.52
N PRO A 191 -9.58 -9.82 12.37
CA PRO A 191 -10.38 -10.90 12.93
C PRO A 191 -11.55 -10.38 13.74
N HIS A 192 -12.71 -10.99 13.54
CA HIS A 192 -13.90 -10.80 14.36
C HIS A 192 -14.20 -12.08 15.17
N ALA A 193 -15.16 -11.98 16.09
CA ALA A 193 -15.57 -13.13 16.92
C ALA A 193 -16.00 -14.36 16.10
N GLU A 194 -16.57 -14.15 14.91
CA GLU A 194 -16.91 -15.25 14.00
C GLU A 194 -15.68 -15.97 13.42
N ASP A 195 -14.56 -15.27 13.21
CA ASP A 195 -13.32 -15.90 12.73
C ASP A 195 -12.69 -16.77 13.79
N GLU A 196 -12.76 -16.32 15.05
CA GLU A 196 -12.34 -17.10 16.21
C GLU A 196 -13.15 -18.40 16.33
N ALA A 197 -14.48 -18.29 16.15
CA ALA A 197 -15.36 -19.45 16.13
C ALA A 197 -15.02 -20.41 14.98
N ARG A 198 -14.82 -19.88 13.76
CA ARG A 198 -14.42 -20.67 12.58
C ARG A 198 -13.07 -21.36 12.80
N ALA A 199 -12.09 -20.67 13.38
CA ALA A 199 -10.77 -21.22 13.66
C ALA A 199 -10.81 -22.31 14.74
N LEU A 200 -11.66 -22.14 15.77
CA LEU A 200 -11.91 -23.16 16.78
C LEU A 200 -12.51 -24.42 16.14
N GLU A 201 -13.55 -24.27 15.32
CA GLU A 201 -14.19 -25.39 14.61
C GLU A 201 -13.20 -26.12 13.69
N ALA A 202 -12.36 -25.39 12.96
CA ALA A 202 -11.33 -26.00 12.11
C ALA A 202 -10.29 -26.81 12.91
N ARG A 203 -10.04 -26.46 14.18
CA ARG A 203 -9.14 -27.20 15.09
C ARG A 203 -9.79 -28.43 15.71
N LYS A 204 -11.12 -28.52 15.75
CA LYS A 204 -11.82 -29.72 16.17
C LYS A 204 -11.59 -30.77 15.08
N THR A 205 -10.69 -31.72 15.34
CA THR A 205 -10.34 -32.80 14.42
C THR A 205 -11.62 -33.40 13.86
N LYS A 206 -11.78 -33.42 12.52
CA LYS A 206 -12.86 -34.17 11.89
C LYS A 206 -12.64 -35.64 12.25
N ILE A 207 -13.44 -36.15 13.18
CA ILE A 207 -13.49 -37.57 13.47
C ILE A 207 -14.00 -38.23 12.18
N ALA A 208 -13.14 -39.03 11.55
CA ALA A 208 -13.49 -39.86 10.39
C ALA A 208 -14.36 -41.04 10.83
#